data_AF-A0A1F2PAK9-F1
#
_entry.id   AF-A0A1F2PAK9-F1
#
_cell.length_a   1.000
_cell.length_b   1.000
_cell.length_c   1.000
_cell.angle_alpha   90.00
_cell.angle_beta   90.00
_cell.angle_gamma   90.00
#
_symmetry.space_group_name_H-M   'P 1'
#
loop_
_entity.id
_entity.type
_entity.pdbx_description
1 polymer ?
#
loop_
_entity_poly.entity_id
_entity_poly.type
_entity_poly.pdbx_seq_one_letter_code
_entity_poly.pdbx_strand_id
1 'polypeptide(L)'
;MSESTDPATSRIKSDTRGRRFEFRIISCEDLLVRVIRAETCQIEIPELGVVIEPGNASEGFITNVEGVLLRIEKVLGMTKNWAIRDGDKDKIEQIEELSNRIDAVKNGEFAITLILEDETGNSAILGE
;
A
#
# COMPACT_ATOMS: atom_id res chain seq x y z
N MET A 1 33.10 -10.32 8.36
CA MET A 1 31.65 -10.56 8.28
C MET A 1 31.08 -9.34 7.58
N SER A 2 30.85 -9.45 6.27
CA SER A 2 30.20 -8.40 5.50
C SER A 2 28.73 -8.39 5.88
N GLU A 3 28.26 -7.34 6.56
CA GLU A 3 26.83 -7.03 6.60
C GLU A 3 26.39 -6.84 5.16
N SER A 4 25.73 -7.86 4.61
CA SER A 4 24.88 -7.71 3.45
C SER A 4 23.69 -6.85 3.89
N THR A 5 23.83 -5.54 3.78
CA THR A 5 22.68 -4.65 3.91
C THR A 5 21.78 -4.93 2.72
N ASP A 6 20.66 -5.62 2.94
CA ASP A 6 19.68 -5.82 1.88
C ASP A 6 19.24 -4.42 1.37
N PRO A 7 19.28 -4.18 0.05
CA PRO A 7 18.84 -2.91 -0.52
C PRO A 7 17.40 -2.53 -0.13
N ALA A 8 16.52 -3.49 0.20
CA ALA A 8 15.17 -3.25 0.71
C ALA A 8 15.17 -2.58 2.09
N THR A 9 15.98 -3.06 3.03
CA THR A 9 16.06 -2.53 4.40
C THR A 9 16.58 -1.09 4.44
N SER A 10 17.48 -0.72 3.52
CA SER A 10 17.98 0.66 3.35
C SER A 10 16.89 1.66 2.92
N ARG A 11 15.76 1.18 2.38
CA ARG A 11 14.68 2.00 1.81
C ARG A 11 13.48 2.20 2.74
N ILE A 12 13.50 1.59 3.93
CA ILE A 12 12.49 1.83 4.96
C ILE A 12 12.94 3.01 5.81
N LYS A 13 12.11 4.05 5.88
CA LYS A 13 12.27 5.17 6.80
C LYS A 13 11.23 5.09 7.88
N SER A 14 11.62 5.33 9.13
CA SER A 14 10.70 5.50 10.24
C SER A 14 10.96 6.80 10.98
N ASP A 15 9.92 7.39 11.56
CA ASP A 15 10.11 8.50 12.49
C ASP A 15 10.68 8.00 13.83
N THR A 16 11.15 8.94 14.66
CA THR A 16 11.78 8.63 15.95
C THR A 16 10.86 7.95 16.96
N ARG A 17 9.55 7.91 16.70
CA ARG A 17 8.54 7.28 17.57
C ARG A 17 7.95 5.99 16.98
N GLY A 18 8.35 5.56 15.78
CA GLY A 18 7.76 4.40 15.12
C GLY A 18 6.28 4.55 14.78
N ARG A 19 5.82 5.80 14.60
CA ARG A 19 4.45 6.17 14.24
C ARG A 19 4.25 6.38 12.76
N ARG A 20 5.34 6.62 12.02
CA ARG A 20 5.29 6.73 10.57
C ARG A 20 6.36 5.84 9.97
N PHE A 21 5.96 4.96 9.05
CA PHE A 21 6.85 4.16 8.22
C PHE A 21 6.64 4.53 6.76
N GLU A 22 7.73 4.72 6.03
CA GLU A 22 7.73 4.93 4.59
C GLU A 22 8.61 3.88 3.93
N PHE A 23 8.07 3.20 2.93
CA PHE A 23 8.81 2.22 2.16
C PHE A 23 8.64 2.48 0.67
N ARG A 24 9.77 2.68 -0.02
CA ARG A 24 9.78 2.92 -1.46
C ARG A 24 9.91 1.61 -2.23
N ILE A 25 8.82 1.25 -2.91
CA ILE A 25 8.67 0.07 -3.76
C ILE A 25 9.15 0.46 -5.16
N ILE A 26 10.20 -0.20 -5.64
CA ILE A 26 10.80 0.07 -6.96
C ILE A 26 10.96 -1.19 -7.81
N SER A 27 10.78 -2.39 -7.24
CA SER A 27 10.90 -3.66 -7.94
C SER A 27 9.85 -4.68 -7.50
N CYS A 28 9.73 -5.78 -8.25
CA CYS A 28 8.78 -6.85 -7.93
C CYS A 28 9.12 -7.57 -6.61
N GLU A 29 10.39 -7.64 -6.23
CA GLU A 29 10.83 -8.26 -4.97
C GLU A 29 10.27 -7.52 -3.75
N ASP A 30 10.11 -6.19 -3.86
CA ASP A 30 9.55 -5.36 -2.80
C ASP A 30 8.09 -5.71 -2.49
N LEU A 31 7.38 -6.38 -3.42
CA LEU A 31 6.01 -6.85 -3.20
C LEU A 31 5.92 -7.90 -2.08
N LEU A 32 7.03 -8.59 -1.79
CA LEU A 32 7.15 -9.62 -0.76
C LEU A 32 7.37 -9.05 0.65
N VAL A 33 7.76 -7.78 0.76
CA VAL A 33 8.05 -7.10 2.03
C VAL A 33 6.85 -7.15 2.95
N ARG A 34 7.06 -7.54 4.21
CA ARG A 34 5.99 -7.75 5.18
C ARG A 34 5.42 -6.41 5.64
N VAL A 35 4.11 -6.35 5.78
CA VAL A 35 3.38 -5.20 6.31
C VAL A 35 2.55 -5.66 7.49
N ILE A 36 2.83 -5.06 8.65
CA ILE A 36 2.01 -5.18 9.86
C ILE A 36 1.24 -3.88 9.97
N ARG A 37 -0.09 -3.96 9.91
CA ARG A 37 -0.97 -2.81 10.04
C ARG A 37 -1.84 -3.00 11.29
N ALA A 38 -1.79 -2.05 12.22
CA ALA A 38 -2.69 -1.98 13.36
C ALA A 38 -4.10 -1.53 12.96
N GLU A 39 -5.06 -1.69 13.87
CA GLU A 39 -6.46 -1.30 13.68
C GLU A 39 -6.63 0.20 13.37
N THR A 40 -5.85 1.05 14.02
CA THR A 40 -5.87 2.53 13.90
C THR A 40 -4.95 3.08 12.82
N CYS A 41 -4.25 2.21 12.08
CA CYS A 41 -3.25 2.67 11.12
C CYS A 41 -3.89 3.11 9.81
N GLN A 42 -3.51 4.31 9.37
CA GLN A 42 -3.78 4.86 8.05
C GLN A 42 -2.71 4.37 7.06
N ILE A 43 -3.14 4.02 5.85
CA ILE A 43 -2.26 3.68 4.74
C ILE A 43 -2.38 4.76 3.67
N GLU A 44 -1.24 5.24 3.17
CA GLU A 44 -1.19 6.20 2.06
C GLU A 44 -0.25 5.70 0.97
N ILE A 45 -0.67 5.88 -0.30
CA ILE A 45 0.16 5.71 -1.50
C ILE A 45 0.01 6.97 -2.35
N PRO A 46 0.84 8.01 -2.14
CA PRO A 46 0.64 9.33 -2.73
C PRO A 46 0.62 9.29 -4.26
N GLU A 47 1.49 8.49 -4.87
CA GLU A 47 1.58 8.39 -6.32
C GLU A 47 0.25 7.89 -6.89
N LEU A 48 -0.39 6.91 -6.23
CA LEU A 48 -1.68 6.35 -6.66
C LEU A 48 -2.89 7.19 -6.20
N GLY A 49 -2.68 8.25 -5.40
CA GLY A 49 -3.77 9.02 -4.81
C GLY A 49 -4.64 8.21 -3.85
N VAL A 50 -4.08 7.16 -3.24
CA VAL A 50 -4.82 6.25 -2.35
C VAL A 50 -4.56 6.65 -0.90
N VAL A 51 -5.64 6.84 -0.15
CA VAL A 51 -5.63 6.97 1.31
C VAL A 51 -6.65 5.99 1.87
N ILE A 52 -6.22 5.14 2.80
CA ILE A 52 -7.08 4.19 3.50
C ILE A 52 -7.08 4.56 4.98
N GLU A 53 -8.20 5.10 5.42
CA GLU A 53 -8.42 5.43 6.83
C GLU A 53 -8.97 4.23 7.61
N PRO A 54 -8.60 4.06 8.88
CA PRO A 54 -9.21 3.05 9.73
C PRO A 54 -10.70 3.36 9.97
N GLY A 55 -11.57 2.39 9.66
CA GLY A 55 -12.99 2.46 10.01
C GLY A 55 -13.30 1.93 11.41
N ASN A 56 -14.53 2.12 11.88
CA ASN A 56 -14.99 1.70 13.23
C ASN A 56 -14.85 0.20 13.54
N ALA A 57 -14.78 -0.65 12.50
CA ALA A 57 -14.59 -2.10 12.60
C ALA A 57 -13.27 -2.56 11.93
N SER A 58 -12.28 -1.65 11.87
CA SER A 58 -10.97 -1.94 11.28
C SER A 58 -10.21 -2.91 12.17
N GLU A 59 -9.87 -4.08 11.64
CA GLU A 59 -9.00 -5.03 12.32
C GLU A 59 -7.55 -4.86 11.85
N GLY A 60 -6.62 -5.07 12.78
CA GLY A 60 -5.20 -5.19 12.44
C GLY A 60 -4.95 -6.45 11.60
N PHE A 61 -3.98 -6.39 10.69
CA PHE A 61 -3.62 -7.54 9.87
C PHE A 61 -2.13 -7.57 9.57
N ILE A 62 -1.65 -8.78 9.29
CA ILE A 62 -0.29 -9.02 8.81
C ILE A 62 -0.36 -9.54 7.37
N THR A 63 0.28 -8.82 6.46
CA THR A 63 0.28 -9.09 5.01
C THR A 63 1.67 -8.80 4.43
N ASN A 64 1.81 -8.77 3.12
CA ASN A 64 2.91 -8.16 2.39
C ASN A 64 2.40 -6.97 1.54
N VAL A 65 3.32 -6.24 0.90
CA VAL A 65 2.99 -5.12 -0.01
C VAL A 65 2.00 -5.56 -1.10
N GLU A 66 2.21 -6.71 -1.74
CA GLU A 66 1.27 -7.27 -2.73
C GLU A 66 -0.16 -7.39 -2.16
N GLY A 67 -0.28 -7.92 -0.94
CA GLY A 67 -1.58 -8.08 -0.29
C GLY A 67 -2.22 -6.76 0.12
N VAL A 68 -1.45 -5.67 0.27
CA VAL A 68 -2.01 -4.31 0.42
C VAL A 68 -2.60 -3.85 -0.93
N LEU A 69 -1.85 -4.00 -2.03
CA LEU A 69 -2.33 -3.66 -3.38
C LEU A 69 -3.58 -4.45 -3.77
N LEU A 70 -3.61 -5.75 -3.49
CA LEU A 70 -4.78 -6.61 -3.75
C LEU A 70 -6.03 -6.14 -3.00
N ARG A 71 -5.88 -5.60 -1.77
CA ARG A 71 -7.01 -5.04 -1.02
C ARG A 71 -7.54 -3.77 -1.69
N ILE A 72 -6.65 -2.91 -2.21
CA ILE A 72 -7.03 -1.73 -3.00
C ILE A 72 -7.78 -2.17 -4.26
N GLU A 73 -7.25 -3.12 -5.02
CA GLU A 73 -7.89 -3.66 -6.25
C GLU A 73 -9.31 -4.20 -5.97
N LYS A 74 -9.52 -4.89 -4.85
CA LYS A 74 -10.85 -5.38 -4.46
C LYS A 74 -11.84 -4.23 -4.25
N VAL A 75 -11.42 -3.15 -3.59
CA VAL A 75 -12.26 -1.96 -3.38
C VAL A 75 -12.56 -1.27 -4.72
N LEU A 76 -11.56 -1.15 -5.61
CA LEU A 76 -11.73 -0.62 -6.95
C LEU A 76 -12.72 -1.45 -7.77
N GLY A 77 -12.63 -2.78 -7.72
CA GLY A 77 -13.56 -3.68 -8.41
C GLY A 77 -15.01 -3.53 -7.94
N MET A 78 -15.22 -3.42 -6.62
CA MET A 78 -16.55 -3.12 -6.08
C MET A 78 -17.04 -1.76 -6.58
N THR A 79 -16.20 -0.72 -6.47
CA THR A 79 -16.54 0.66 -6.88
C THR A 79 -16.85 0.74 -8.38
N LYS A 80 -16.15 0.00 -9.22
CA LYS A 80 -16.40 -0.12 -10.65
C LYS A 80 -17.78 -0.70 -10.94
N ASN A 81 -18.17 -1.76 -10.22
CA ASN A 81 -19.49 -2.37 -10.38
C ASN A 81 -20.63 -1.40 -10.04
N TRP A 82 -20.44 -0.53 -9.03
CA TRP A 82 -21.39 0.53 -8.72
C TRP A 82 -21.44 1.58 -9.83
N ALA A 83 -20.28 2.07 -10.29
CA ALA A 83 -20.20 3.06 -11.37
C ALA A 83 -20.86 2.55 -12.68
N ILE A 84 -20.69 1.26 -13.01
CA ILE A 84 -21.36 0.63 -14.16
C ILE A 84 -22.89 0.66 -14.01
N ARG A 85 -23.41 0.39 -12.81
CA ARG A 85 -24.86 0.42 -12.55
C ARG A 85 -25.43 1.83 -12.66
N ASP A 86 -24.66 2.82 -12.24
CA ASP A 86 -25.05 4.23 -12.27
C ASP A 86 -24.81 4.89 -13.65
N GLY A 87 -24.12 4.21 -14.57
CA GLY A 87 -23.76 4.74 -15.89
C GLY A 87 -22.69 5.82 -15.86
N ASP A 88 -21.90 5.89 -14.79
CA ASP A 88 -20.87 6.90 -14.54
C ASP A 88 -19.57 6.54 -15.30
N LYS A 89 -19.48 6.97 -16.56
CA LYS A 89 -18.35 6.65 -17.44
C LYS A 89 -17.02 7.25 -16.95
N ASP A 90 -17.04 8.48 -16.45
CA ASP A 90 -15.84 9.18 -16.01
C ASP A 90 -15.21 8.44 -14.82
N LYS A 91 -16.04 7.97 -13.89
CA LYS A 91 -15.57 7.17 -12.76
C LYS A 91 -15.05 5.79 -13.18
N ILE A 92 -15.66 5.17 -14.19
CA ILE A 92 -15.15 3.90 -14.74
C ILE A 92 -13.74 4.10 -15.33
N GLU A 93 -13.53 5.15 -16.12
CA GLU A 93 -12.23 5.46 -16.73
C GLU A 93 -11.16 5.73 -15.67
N GLN A 94 -11.47 6.52 -14.63
CA GLN A 94 -10.56 6.77 -13.51
C GLN A 94 -10.16 5.49 -12.77
N ILE A 95 -11.11 4.56 -12.56
CA ILE A 95 -10.83 3.29 -11.89
C ILE A 95 -9.94 2.40 -12.78
N GLU A 96 -10.16 2.40 -14.09
CA GLU A 96 -9.33 1.65 -15.04
C GLU A 96 -7.91 2.20 -15.11
N GLU A 97 -7.74 3.52 -15.14
CA GLU A 97 -6.42 4.16 -15.07
C GLU A 97 -5.69 3.76 -13.78
N LEU A 98 -6.35 3.85 -12.63
CA LEU A 98 -5.74 3.47 -11.36
C LEU A 98 -5.39 1.98 -11.30
N SER A 99 -6.25 1.10 -11.84
CA SER A 99 -5.97 -0.34 -11.94
C SER A 99 -4.72 -0.61 -12.78
N ASN A 100 -4.60 0.05 -13.94
CA ASN A 100 -3.42 -0.09 -14.80
C ASN A 100 -2.12 0.35 -14.09
N ARG A 101 -2.20 1.40 -13.26
CA ARG A 101 -1.05 1.87 -12.48
C ARG A 101 -0.65 0.85 -11.41
N ILE A 102 -1.60 0.21 -10.75
CA ILE A 102 -1.33 -0.87 -9.79
C ILE A 102 -0.66 -2.06 -10.49
N ASP A 103 -1.11 -2.43 -11.68
CA ASP A 103 -0.48 -3.51 -12.46
C ASP A 103 0.95 -3.15 -12.88
N ALA A 104 1.22 -1.89 -13.27
CA ALA A 104 2.57 -1.41 -13.55
C ALA A 104 3.49 -1.49 -12.31
N VAL A 105 2.97 -1.23 -11.11
CA VAL A 105 3.73 -1.44 -9.85
C VAL A 105 4.07 -2.92 -9.68
N LYS A 106 3.10 -3.80 -9.89
CA LYS A 106 3.28 -5.26 -9.72
C LYS A 106 4.29 -5.84 -10.72
N ASN A 107 4.45 -5.19 -11.87
CA ASN A 107 5.46 -5.55 -12.88
C ASN A 107 6.82 -4.85 -12.67
N GLY A 108 6.97 -4.02 -11.63
CA GLY A 108 8.21 -3.27 -11.38
C GLY A 108 8.45 -2.12 -12.38
N GLU A 109 7.43 -1.72 -13.11
CA GLU A 109 7.49 -0.67 -14.15
C GLU A 109 7.15 0.72 -13.57
N PHE A 110 6.48 0.77 -12.42
CA PHE A 110 6.10 1.99 -11.73
C PHE A 110 6.48 1.94 -10.25
N ALA A 111 7.27 2.91 -9.80
CA ALA A 111 7.68 3.01 -8.41
C ALA A 111 6.66 3.79 -7.58
N ILE A 112 6.38 3.32 -6.36
CA ILE A 112 5.46 3.97 -5.42
C ILE A 112 6.03 4.00 -4.01
N THR A 113 5.44 4.83 -3.16
CA THR A 113 5.78 4.91 -1.74
C THR A 113 4.61 4.41 -0.91
N LEU A 114 4.81 3.34 -0.14
CA LEU A 114 3.86 2.88 0.86
C LEU A 114 4.14 3.58 2.19
N ILE A 115 3.13 4.23 2.74
CA ILE A 115 3.22 4.98 3.98
C ILE A 115 2.24 4.38 4.98
N LEU A 116 2.72 4.05 6.18
CA LEU A 116 1.90 3.66 7.31
C LEU A 116 2.00 4.75 8.38
N GLU A 117 0.87 5.32 8.77
CA GLU A 117 0.77 6.19 9.93
C GLU A 117 -0.07 5.53 11.02
N ASP A 118 0.51 5.37 12.20
CA ASP A 118 -0.13 4.74 13.35
C ASP A 118 0.22 5.48 14.62
N GLU A 119 -0.78 6.15 15.21
CA GLU A 119 -0.61 6.90 16.45
C GLU A 119 -0.21 6.01 17.64
N THR A 120 -0.55 4.71 17.59
CA THR A 120 -0.31 3.75 18.66
C THR A 120 1.06 3.08 18.58
N GLY A 121 1.74 3.15 17.42
CA GLY A 121 3.07 2.56 17.21
C GLY A 121 3.09 1.03 17.11
N ASN A 122 1.97 0.40 16.72
CA ASN A 122 1.84 -1.07 16.60
C ASN A 122 1.91 -1.56 15.14
N SER A 123 2.20 -0.67 14.20
CA SER A 123 2.36 -0.97 12.78
C SER A 123 3.84 -1.03 12.41
N ALA A 124 4.19 -1.75 11.35
CA ALA A 124 5.56 -1.87 10.88
C ALA A 124 5.62 -2.33 9.42
N ILE A 125 6.73 -1.98 8.75
CA ILE A 125 7.14 -2.57 7.48
C ILE A 125 8.43 -3.36 7.75
N LEU A 126 8.44 -4.65 7.42
CA LEU A 126 9.60 -5.53 7.65
C LEU A 126 10.18 -5.95 6.29
N GLY A 127 11.33 -5.38 5.96
CA GLY A 127 12.24 -5.91 4.95
C GLY A 127 13.41 -6.57 5.69
N GLU A 128 13.76 -7.80 5.31
CA GLU A 128 15.06 -8.38 5.65
C GLU A 128 16.04 -8.03 4.54
#